data_AF-A0A1Q6A4V4-F1
#
_entry.id   AF-A0A1Q6A4V4-F1
#
_cell.length_a   1.000
_cell.length_b   1.000
_cell.length_c   1.000
_cell.angle_alpha   90.00
_cell.angle_beta   90.00
_cell.angle_gamma   90.00
#
_symmetry.space_group_name_H-M   'P 1'
#
loop_
_entity.id
_entity.type
_entity.pdbx_description
1 polymer ?
#
loop_
_entity_poly.entity_id
_entity_poly.type
_entity_poly.pdbx_seq_one_letter_code
_entity_poly.pdbx_strand_id
1 'polypeptide(L)'
;MKNSVEDILQKFINTAVDFIGEIVENNSGYKPLSYNNRRDVNETLEAFYQLLSLDIINPEDNVALKMIFKSGEHVIHEKLLHFGNYYYSKQKLIHSELFEKEESLRRTNVETASMLARIRAYQLHIEGIGGSTDDYFIERMPKLLDGISFIINKNISEVYLPAFYNLLNLHNTLIKYIESEHPTFRSAINELQKKVIVLIDKLATRQEIINIISKNISISLFYDQYLFFKDSLSGIDYSLKNKFNQDFDHFTISQKLRALTSWSILDHTFFFKNVHSVLTEIQYSQNLSIADSALGIRVISFYLKKTSVELLDVKVPLKNPGLDIGTELKNIFNGIDQIAKITLTENEKNLLYSYNDSQLREKVAACIINVPINEIDREMRKPHGVSEISDMELKVNINGKRSYLCMPFKTGKEVNANSVSIDVFYQILRPFFHFDNCAVVFITAKSCSQNLMNEIKRAQDKYEFSIEVIENFQLAKLLKFNNQLN
;
A
#
# COMPACT_ATOMS: atom_id res chain seq x y z
N MET A 1 -17.37 22.68 5.72
CA MET A 1 -15.95 22.38 5.95
C MET A 1 -15.60 20.92 5.68
N LYS A 2 -16.41 19.92 6.10
CA LYS A 2 -16.18 18.50 5.72
C LYS A 2 -16.04 18.32 4.20
N ASN A 3 -17.03 18.80 3.44
CA ASN A 3 -17.01 18.75 1.97
C ASN A 3 -15.77 19.44 1.37
N SER A 4 -15.34 20.58 1.93
CA SER A 4 -14.13 21.27 1.43
C SER A 4 -12.84 20.50 1.74
N VAL A 5 -12.78 19.74 2.84
CA VAL A 5 -11.60 18.89 3.13
C VAL A 5 -11.55 17.68 2.19
N GLU A 6 -12.70 17.06 1.92
CA GLU A 6 -12.82 15.96 0.96
C GLU A 6 -12.45 16.41 -0.46
N ASP A 7 -12.89 17.59 -0.88
CA ASP A 7 -12.53 18.17 -2.18
C ASP A 7 -11.01 18.41 -2.31
N ILE A 8 -10.39 18.94 -1.24
CA ILE A 8 -8.92 19.14 -1.21
C ILE A 8 -8.20 17.79 -1.25
N LEU A 9 -8.67 16.80 -0.48
CA LEU A 9 -8.10 15.45 -0.50
C LEU A 9 -8.19 14.85 -1.90
N GLN A 10 -9.36 14.93 -2.54
CA GLN A 10 -9.60 14.42 -3.88
C GLN A 10 -8.67 15.08 -4.91
N LYS A 11 -8.45 16.40 -4.81
CA LYS A 11 -7.49 17.11 -5.65
C LYS A 11 -6.07 16.56 -5.47
N PHE A 12 -5.63 16.34 -4.23
CA PHE A 12 -4.30 15.79 -3.98
C PHE A 12 -4.16 14.35 -4.45
N ILE A 13 -5.20 13.52 -4.26
CA ILE A 13 -5.22 12.14 -4.74
C ILE A 13 -5.11 12.12 -6.26
N ASN A 14 -5.89 12.94 -6.98
CA ASN A 14 -5.79 13.02 -8.44
C ASN A 14 -4.38 13.37 -8.89
N THR A 15 -3.78 14.43 -8.34
CA THR A 15 -2.40 14.83 -8.66
C THR A 15 -1.40 13.69 -8.41
N ALA A 16 -1.54 12.98 -7.29
CA ALA A 16 -0.67 11.88 -6.92
C ALA A 16 -0.85 10.66 -7.83
N VAL A 17 -2.10 10.30 -8.18
CA VAL A 17 -2.43 9.18 -9.07
C VAL A 17 -1.93 9.47 -10.49
N ASP A 18 -2.18 10.67 -11.02
CA ASP A 18 -1.72 11.09 -12.33
C ASP A 18 -0.19 11.03 -12.43
N PHE A 19 0.51 11.52 -11.39
CA PHE A 19 1.96 11.43 -11.32
C PHE A 19 2.47 9.97 -11.32
N ILE A 20 1.87 9.07 -10.53
CA ILE A 20 2.25 7.65 -10.55
C ILE A 20 1.98 7.04 -11.92
N GLY A 21 0.83 7.34 -12.53
CA GLY A 21 0.48 6.89 -13.88
C GLY A 21 1.51 7.32 -14.93
N GLU A 22 1.88 8.60 -14.95
CA GLU A 22 2.92 9.13 -15.85
C GLU A 22 4.27 8.45 -15.62
N ILE A 23 4.64 8.21 -14.36
CA ILE A 23 5.89 7.55 -14.01
C ILE A 23 5.89 6.10 -14.52
N VAL A 24 4.80 5.36 -14.32
CA VAL A 24 4.66 3.97 -14.79
C VAL A 24 4.74 3.91 -16.32
N GLU A 25 3.98 4.75 -17.03
CA GLU A 25 3.95 4.78 -18.49
C GLU A 25 5.33 5.09 -19.08
N ASN A 26 6.01 6.11 -18.56
CA ASN A 26 7.30 6.57 -19.06
C ASN A 26 8.48 5.65 -18.69
N ASN A 27 8.31 4.74 -17.72
CA ASN A 27 9.38 3.88 -17.22
C ASN A 27 9.10 2.37 -17.42
N SER A 28 8.23 2.02 -18.36
CA SER A 28 7.93 0.65 -18.81
C SER A 28 9.12 -0.09 -19.48
N GLY A 29 10.35 0.41 -19.35
CA GLY A 29 11.59 -0.22 -19.82
C GLY A 29 12.73 -0.10 -18.81
N TYR A 30 13.91 -0.65 -19.11
CA TYR A 30 15.07 -0.70 -18.18
C TYR A 30 15.73 0.66 -17.84
N LYS A 31 15.12 1.80 -18.20
CA LYS A 31 15.67 3.12 -17.84
C LYS A 31 15.60 3.34 -16.33
N PRO A 32 16.66 3.87 -15.69
CA PRO A 32 16.62 4.24 -14.28
C PRO A 32 15.77 5.51 -14.10
N LEU A 33 14.99 5.53 -13.02
CA LEU A 33 14.28 6.74 -12.59
C LEU A 33 15.27 7.82 -12.17
N SER A 34 14.94 9.07 -12.51
CA SER A 34 15.68 10.22 -11.99
C SER A 34 15.59 10.26 -10.46
N TYR A 35 16.60 10.87 -9.82
CA TYR A 35 16.63 11.05 -8.37
C TYR A 35 15.37 11.75 -7.84
N ASN A 36 14.94 12.83 -8.49
CA ASN A 36 13.78 13.61 -8.07
C ASN A 36 12.49 12.80 -8.22
N ASN A 37 12.29 12.12 -9.36
CA ASN A 37 11.11 11.28 -9.56
C ASN A 37 11.04 10.18 -8.51
N ARG A 38 12.16 9.50 -8.24
CA ARG A 38 12.18 8.45 -7.24
C ARG A 38 11.90 8.97 -5.82
N ARG A 39 12.39 10.15 -5.47
CA ARG A 39 12.04 10.80 -4.20
C ARG A 39 10.54 11.09 -4.13
N ASP A 40 9.98 11.69 -5.17
CA ASP A 40 8.58 12.11 -5.18
C ASP A 40 7.62 10.91 -5.21
N VAL A 41 7.98 9.81 -5.90
CA VAL A 41 7.23 8.55 -5.81
C VAL A 41 7.23 8.00 -4.38
N ASN A 42 8.38 7.99 -3.69
CA ASN A 42 8.45 7.52 -2.30
C ASN A 42 7.57 8.35 -1.35
N GLU A 43 7.56 9.67 -1.50
CA GLU A 43 6.69 10.55 -0.70
C GLU A 43 5.21 10.27 -0.98
N THR A 44 4.84 10.09 -2.26
CA THR A 44 3.47 9.72 -2.66
C THR A 44 3.05 8.36 -2.10
N LEU A 45 3.93 7.36 -2.13
CA LEU A 45 3.64 6.05 -1.56
C LEU A 45 3.46 6.11 -0.04
N GLU A 46 4.31 6.82 0.69
CA GLU A 46 4.12 7.00 2.14
C GLU A 46 2.80 7.74 2.44
N ALA A 47 2.38 8.67 1.58
CA ALA A 47 1.10 9.34 1.69
C ALA A 47 -0.09 8.40 1.49
N PHE A 48 -0.06 7.56 0.44
CA PHE A 48 -1.10 6.56 0.22
C PHE A 48 -1.11 5.49 1.30
N TYR A 49 0.04 5.06 1.80
CA TYR A 49 0.10 4.15 2.95
C TYR A 49 -0.63 4.75 4.16
N GLN A 50 -0.35 6.02 4.49
CA GLN A 50 -1.01 6.68 5.61
C GLN A 50 -2.52 6.74 5.42
N LEU A 51 -2.99 7.09 4.23
CA LEU A 51 -4.42 7.11 3.90
C LEU A 51 -5.07 5.71 3.98
N LEU A 52 -4.45 4.70 3.37
CA LEU A 52 -4.93 3.31 3.34
C LEU A 52 -4.97 2.64 4.72
N SER A 53 -4.14 3.11 5.67
CA SER A 53 -4.04 2.55 7.03
C SER A 53 -5.16 2.98 7.99
N LEU A 54 -6.12 3.79 7.53
CA LEU A 54 -7.10 4.44 8.41
C LEU A 54 -8.47 3.76 8.47
N ASP A 55 -8.74 2.76 7.64
CA ASP A 55 -10.06 2.10 7.54
C ASP A 55 -11.24 3.08 7.37
N ILE A 56 -10.98 4.26 6.80
CA ILE A 56 -11.98 5.33 6.55
C ILE A 56 -12.37 5.47 5.08
N ILE A 57 -11.95 4.56 4.20
CA ILE A 57 -12.18 4.65 2.75
C ILE A 57 -13.10 3.50 2.33
N ASN A 58 -14.00 3.74 1.40
CA ASN A 58 -14.85 2.69 0.85
C ASN A 58 -14.00 1.52 0.31
N PRO A 59 -14.43 0.25 0.45
CA PRO A 59 -13.62 -0.91 0.09
C PRO A 59 -13.13 -0.91 -1.37
N GLU A 60 -13.97 -0.52 -2.33
CA GLU A 60 -13.64 -0.42 -3.75
C GLU A 60 -12.59 0.65 -4.04
N ASP A 61 -12.69 1.79 -3.35
CA ASP A 61 -11.73 2.90 -3.46
C ASP A 61 -10.39 2.53 -2.81
N ASN A 62 -10.45 1.78 -1.71
CA ASN A 62 -9.27 1.24 -1.03
C ASN A 62 -8.50 0.29 -1.96
N VAL A 63 -9.21 -0.61 -2.65
CA VAL A 63 -8.62 -1.51 -3.65
C VAL A 63 -8.03 -0.74 -4.82
N ALA A 64 -8.74 0.27 -5.34
CA ALA A 64 -8.22 1.13 -6.39
C ALA A 64 -6.94 1.88 -5.98
N LEU A 65 -6.89 2.44 -4.77
CA LEU A 65 -5.69 3.08 -4.23
C LEU A 65 -4.54 2.08 -4.01
N LYS A 66 -4.83 0.84 -3.57
CA LYS A 66 -3.83 -0.23 -3.45
C LYS A 66 -3.23 -0.61 -4.81
N MET A 67 -4.02 -0.62 -5.89
CA MET A 67 -3.52 -0.83 -7.25
C MET A 67 -2.53 0.26 -7.67
N ILE A 68 -2.84 1.53 -7.39
CA ILE A 68 -1.93 2.65 -7.66
C ILE A 68 -0.67 2.54 -6.80
N PHE A 69 -0.81 2.25 -5.51
CA PHE A 69 0.32 2.04 -4.60
C PHE A 69 1.26 0.95 -5.13
N LYS A 70 0.72 -0.22 -5.51
CA LYS A 70 1.48 -1.34 -6.05
C LYS A 70 2.23 -0.94 -7.32
N SER A 71 1.57 -0.21 -8.23
CA SER A 71 2.19 0.26 -9.47
C SER A 71 3.39 1.16 -9.19
N GLY A 72 3.26 2.10 -8.24
CA GLY A 72 4.36 2.96 -7.82
C GLY A 72 5.49 2.21 -7.10
N GLU A 73 5.16 1.25 -6.23
CA GLU A 73 6.15 0.42 -5.53
C GLU A 73 6.95 -0.41 -6.52
N HIS A 74 6.29 -1.06 -7.48
CA HIS A 74 6.93 -1.89 -8.49
C HIS A 74 7.96 -1.09 -9.29
N VAL A 75 7.59 0.12 -9.73
CA VAL A 75 8.48 1.02 -10.48
C VAL A 75 9.70 1.42 -9.66
N ILE A 76 9.59 1.60 -8.35
CA ILE A 76 10.78 1.83 -7.50
C ILE A 76 11.57 0.53 -7.32
N HIS A 77 10.89 -0.59 -7.06
CA HIS A 77 11.48 -1.86 -6.70
C HIS A 77 12.40 -2.38 -7.81
N GLU A 78 11.92 -2.42 -9.05
CA GLU A 78 12.71 -2.82 -10.21
C GLU A 78 13.99 -1.98 -10.39
N LYS A 79 13.99 -0.75 -9.86
CA LYS A 79 15.08 0.21 -9.98
C LYS A 79 15.93 0.33 -8.72
N LEU A 80 15.72 -0.53 -7.71
CA LEU A 80 16.53 -0.56 -6.49
C LEU A 80 17.99 -0.94 -6.74
N LEU A 81 18.31 -1.54 -7.91
CA LEU A 81 19.67 -1.97 -8.29
C LEU A 81 20.41 -2.68 -7.14
N HIS A 82 19.68 -3.50 -6.38
CA HIS A 82 20.17 -4.22 -5.19
C HIS A 82 20.85 -3.32 -4.14
N PHE A 83 20.42 -2.06 -3.95
CA PHE A 83 21.08 -1.11 -3.05
C PHE A 83 22.55 -0.88 -3.41
N GLY A 84 22.81 -0.64 -4.70
CA GLY A 84 24.15 -0.35 -5.20
C GLY A 84 24.79 0.89 -4.56
N ASN A 85 24.03 1.95 -4.26
CA ASN A 85 24.61 3.14 -3.64
C ASN A 85 25.07 2.87 -2.19
N TYR A 86 24.39 1.99 -1.45
CA TYR A 86 24.89 1.51 -0.17
C TYR A 86 26.22 0.78 -0.31
N TYR A 87 26.38 -0.07 -1.31
CA TYR A 87 27.61 -0.83 -1.53
C TYR A 87 28.85 0.08 -1.68
N TYR A 88 28.72 1.16 -2.45
CA TYR A 88 29.81 2.11 -2.74
C TYR A 88 29.92 3.27 -1.76
N SER A 89 28.96 3.41 -0.83
CA SER A 89 28.85 4.56 0.08
C SER A 89 30.13 4.81 0.89
N LYS A 90 30.72 3.77 1.51
CA LYS A 90 31.96 3.91 2.28
C LYS A 90 33.08 4.55 1.46
N GLN A 91 33.34 4.02 0.26
CA GLN A 91 34.41 4.50 -0.60
C GLN A 91 34.18 5.96 -1.00
N LYS A 92 32.96 6.31 -1.41
CA LYS A 92 32.60 7.68 -1.79
C LYS A 92 32.73 8.65 -0.62
N LEU A 93 32.19 8.30 0.55
CA LEU A 93 32.22 9.21 1.71
C LEU A 93 33.63 9.42 2.28
N ILE A 94 34.54 8.46 2.10
CA ILE A 94 35.93 8.59 2.55
C ILE A 94 36.78 9.34 1.52
N HIS A 95 36.75 8.91 0.26
CA HIS A 95 37.77 9.26 -0.73
C HIS A 95 37.34 10.32 -1.75
N SER A 96 36.05 10.56 -1.92
CA SER A 96 35.56 11.52 -2.92
C SER A 96 35.60 12.97 -2.44
N GLU A 97 35.41 13.90 -3.39
CA GLU A 97 35.19 15.32 -3.10
C GLU A 97 33.81 15.59 -2.49
N LEU A 98 33.65 16.79 -1.91
CA LEU A 98 32.47 17.19 -1.15
C LEU A 98 31.15 16.96 -1.90
N PHE A 99 31.08 17.37 -3.16
CA PHE A 99 29.89 17.24 -3.99
C PHE A 99 29.45 15.77 -4.13
N GLU A 100 30.39 14.87 -4.40
CA GLU A 100 30.12 13.44 -4.54
C GLU A 100 29.71 12.79 -3.21
N LYS A 101 30.23 13.29 -2.07
CA LYS A 101 29.79 12.84 -0.74
C LYS A 101 28.33 13.21 -0.50
N GLU A 102 27.97 14.46 -0.77
CA GLU A 102 26.58 14.91 -0.66
C GLU A 102 25.65 14.11 -1.58
N GLU A 103 26.06 13.92 -2.83
CA GLU A 103 25.28 13.16 -3.79
C GLU A 103 25.10 11.70 -3.34
N SER A 104 26.16 11.08 -2.82
CA SER A 104 26.09 9.72 -2.27
C SER A 104 25.11 9.63 -1.10
N LEU A 105 25.11 10.60 -0.17
CA LEU A 105 24.18 10.64 0.97
C LEU A 105 22.73 10.87 0.54
N ARG A 106 22.51 11.72 -0.47
CA ARG A 106 21.17 11.96 -1.04
C ARG A 106 20.64 10.68 -1.71
N ARG A 107 21.45 10.02 -2.54
CA ARG A 107 21.07 8.78 -3.23
C ARG A 107 20.74 7.65 -2.25
N THR A 108 21.58 7.43 -1.23
CA THR A 108 21.28 6.40 -0.22
C THR A 108 20.04 6.76 0.60
N ASN A 109 19.75 8.04 0.84
CA ASN A 109 18.54 8.46 1.55
C ASN A 109 17.26 8.12 0.75
N VAL A 110 17.30 8.28 -0.58
CA VAL A 110 16.18 7.86 -1.46
C VAL A 110 16.05 6.34 -1.51
N GLU A 111 17.17 5.60 -1.50
CA GLU A 111 17.12 4.14 -1.36
C GLU A 111 16.53 3.71 -0.01
N THR A 112 16.83 4.41 1.09
CA THR A 112 16.18 4.20 2.39
C THR A 112 14.67 4.39 2.31
N ALA A 113 14.21 5.50 1.72
CA ALA A 113 12.78 5.77 1.54
C ALA A 113 12.10 4.71 0.65
N SER A 114 12.83 4.18 -0.34
CA SER A 114 12.35 3.07 -1.18
C SER A 114 12.19 1.77 -0.39
N MET A 115 13.10 1.49 0.53
CA MET A 115 12.94 0.34 1.43
C MET A 115 11.76 0.54 2.38
N LEU A 116 11.54 1.77 2.88
CA LEU A 116 10.35 2.09 3.68
C LEU A 116 9.06 1.82 2.90
N ALA A 117 8.96 2.27 1.64
CA ALA A 117 7.80 2.00 0.79
C ALA A 117 7.55 0.49 0.60
N ARG A 118 8.61 -0.32 0.46
CA ARG A 118 8.51 -1.79 0.41
C ARG A 118 7.97 -2.39 1.71
N ILE A 119 8.45 -1.90 2.87
CA ILE A 119 7.91 -2.32 4.18
C ILE A 119 6.43 -1.94 4.29
N ARG A 120 6.04 -0.76 3.80
CA ARG A 120 4.63 -0.33 3.75
C ARG A 120 3.78 -1.23 2.86
N ALA A 121 4.30 -1.66 1.71
CA ALA A 121 3.64 -2.60 0.82
C ALA A 121 3.30 -3.91 1.54
N TYR A 122 4.24 -4.43 2.34
CA TYR A 122 4.03 -5.61 3.17
C TYR A 122 3.00 -5.38 4.27
N GLN A 123 3.05 -4.24 4.96
CA GLN A 123 2.04 -3.87 5.96
C GLN A 123 0.63 -3.72 5.37
N LEU A 124 0.51 -3.44 4.07
CA LEU A 124 -0.76 -3.39 3.33
C LEU A 124 -1.16 -4.73 2.70
N HIS A 125 -0.37 -5.79 2.90
CA HIS A 125 -0.53 -7.11 2.30
C HIS A 125 -0.48 -7.13 0.76
N ILE A 126 0.31 -6.23 0.17
CA ILE A 126 0.47 -6.11 -1.29
C ILE A 126 1.64 -6.97 -1.76
N GLU A 127 2.79 -6.89 -1.08
CA GLU A 127 4.04 -7.55 -1.47
C GLU A 127 4.77 -8.14 -0.24
N GLY A 128 5.65 -9.11 -0.47
CA GLY A 128 6.45 -9.74 0.59
C GLY A 128 7.74 -8.98 0.92
N ILE A 129 8.20 -9.10 2.18
CA ILE A 129 9.57 -8.76 2.61
C ILE A 129 10.33 -10.02 3.02
N GLY A 130 11.62 -9.91 3.31
CA GLY A 130 12.46 -11.04 3.73
C GLY A 130 13.24 -11.74 2.61
N GLY A 131 13.21 -11.19 1.39
CA GLY A 131 13.92 -11.75 0.23
C GLY A 131 15.33 -11.21 0.04
N SER A 132 15.92 -11.46 -1.14
CA SER A 132 17.27 -11.00 -1.49
C SER A 132 17.44 -9.47 -1.46
N THR A 133 16.37 -8.73 -1.77
CA THR A 133 16.41 -7.26 -1.75
C THR A 133 16.65 -6.73 -0.33
N ASP A 134 15.96 -7.30 0.65
CA ASP A 134 16.13 -7.00 2.06
C ASP A 134 17.54 -7.36 2.56
N ASP A 135 18.03 -8.54 2.15
CA ASP A 135 19.39 -9.00 2.47
C ASP A 135 20.44 -7.99 2.00
N TYR A 136 20.37 -7.54 0.74
CA TYR A 136 21.28 -6.52 0.22
C TYR A 136 21.20 -5.19 0.99
N PHE A 137 20.00 -4.76 1.40
CA PHE A 137 19.85 -3.54 2.20
C PHE A 137 20.57 -3.68 3.55
N ILE A 138 20.35 -4.79 4.24
CA ILE A 138 20.87 -5.05 5.59
C ILE A 138 22.39 -5.28 5.55
N GLU A 139 22.88 -6.12 4.63
CA GLU A 139 24.29 -6.47 4.48
C GLU A 139 25.15 -5.24 4.10
N ARG A 140 24.59 -4.31 3.31
CA ARG A 140 25.32 -3.15 2.80
C ARG A 140 25.19 -1.91 3.69
N MET A 141 24.18 -1.84 4.56
CA MET A 141 24.01 -0.73 5.52
C MET A 141 25.27 -0.42 6.35
N PRO A 142 26.02 -1.40 6.89
CA PRO A 142 27.27 -1.13 7.60
C PRO A 142 28.26 -0.25 6.83
N LYS A 143 28.34 -0.38 5.50
CA LYS A 143 29.25 0.44 4.68
C LYS A 143 28.88 1.93 4.72
N LEU A 144 27.58 2.23 4.71
CA LEU A 144 27.09 3.60 4.84
C LEU A 144 27.37 4.16 6.24
N LEU A 145 27.11 3.36 7.28
CA LEU A 145 27.36 3.75 8.66
C LEU A 145 28.86 4.01 8.92
N ASP A 146 29.75 3.19 8.35
CA ASP A 146 31.20 3.41 8.40
C ASP A 146 31.59 4.74 7.74
N GLY A 147 31.04 5.02 6.55
CA GLY A 147 31.30 6.27 5.83
C GLY A 147 30.81 7.50 6.58
N ILE A 148 29.61 7.43 7.19
CA ILE A 148 29.07 8.49 8.05
C ILE A 148 29.92 8.64 9.32
N SER A 149 30.36 7.54 9.92
CA SER A 149 31.25 7.59 11.08
C SER A 149 32.57 8.29 10.74
N PHE A 150 33.13 8.06 9.55
CA PHE A 150 34.32 8.76 9.08
C PHE A 150 34.08 10.28 8.96
N ILE A 151 32.97 10.70 8.35
CA ILE A 151 32.56 12.11 8.24
C ILE A 151 32.55 12.78 9.63
N ILE A 152 31.92 12.13 10.61
CA ILE A 152 31.80 12.65 11.98
C ILE A 152 33.18 12.73 12.64
N ASN A 153 34.01 11.69 12.49
CA ASN A 153 35.32 11.62 13.13
C ASN A 153 36.34 12.60 12.51
N LYS A 154 36.20 12.91 11.22
CA LYS A 154 37.04 13.90 10.51
C LYS A 154 36.48 15.31 10.54
N ASN A 155 35.35 15.52 11.22
CA ASN A 155 34.66 16.80 11.34
C ASN A 155 34.35 17.49 9.99
N ILE A 156 33.85 16.72 9.00
CA ILE A 156 33.47 17.26 7.69
C ILE A 156 32.06 17.88 7.80
N SER A 157 31.99 19.10 8.31
CA SER A 157 30.73 19.74 8.74
C SER A 157 29.77 20.06 7.59
N GLU A 158 30.30 20.26 6.39
CA GLU A 158 29.54 20.61 5.19
C GLU A 158 28.52 19.52 4.80
N VAL A 159 28.81 18.25 5.12
CA VAL A 159 27.92 17.11 4.84
C VAL A 159 27.16 16.60 6.07
N TYR A 160 27.24 17.29 7.21
CA TYR A 160 26.53 16.87 8.42
C TYR A 160 25.03 16.83 8.23
N LEU A 161 24.45 17.83 7.57
CA LEU A 161 23.00 17.90 7.35
C LEU A 161 22.48 16.70 6.52
N PRO A 162 23.00 16.41 5.32
CA PRO A 162 22.54 15.24 4.57
C PRO A 162 22.84 13.92 5.29
N ALA A 163 23.95 13.81 6.04
CA ALA A 163 24.23 12.62 6.85
C ALA A 163 23.21 12.44 7.98
N PHE A 164 22.81 13.53 8.63
CA PHE A 164 21.83 13.53 9.71
C PHE A 164 20.44 13.11 9.21
N TYR A 165 19.96 13.70 8.11
CA TYR A 165 18.70 13.27 7.47
C TYR A 165 18.71 11.79 7.10
N ASN A 166 19.82 11.29 6.57
CA ASN A 166 19.98 9.90 6.18
C ASN A 166 19.83 8.97 7.39
N LEU A 167 20.52 9.28 8.50
CA LEU A 167 20.41 8.51 9.73
C LEU A 167 19.01 8.55 10.35
N LEU A 168 18.33 9.71 10.35
CA LEU A 168 16.96 9.81 10.86
C LEU A 168 15.98 8.95 10.04
N ASN A 169 16.07 8.99 8.71
CA ASN A 169 15.26 8.13 7.83
C ASN A 169 15.60 6.65 7.98
N LEU A 170 16.89 6.31 8.16
CA LEU A 170 17.34 4.95 8.44
C LEU A 170 16.73 4.44 9.75
N HIS A 171 16.79 5.24 10.82
CA HIS A 171 16.20 4.88 12.10
C HIS A 171 14.69 4.62 11.96
N ASN A 172 13.95 5.51 11.31
CA ASN A 172 12.52 5.33 11.06
C ASN A 172 12.24 4.04 10.25
N THR A 173 13.02 3.79 9.19
CA THR A 173 12.87 2.60 8.35
C THR A 173 13.12 1.31 9.13
N LEU A 174 14.17 1.28 9.96
CA LEU A 174 14.48 0.13 10.82
C LEU A 174 13.37 -0.12 11.86
N ILE A 175 12.79 0.94 12.44
CA ILE A 175 11.64 0.82 13.34
C ILE A 175 10.45 0.21 12.61
N LYS A 176 10.11 0.70 11.41
CA LYS A 176 9.00 0.14 10.64
C LYS A 176 9.24 -1.30 10.21
N TYR A 177 10.49 -1.69 9.98
CA TYR A 177 10.84 -3.09 9.77
C TYR A 177 10.57 -3.93 11.03
N ILE A 178 10.96 -3.45 12.21
CA ILE A 178 10.69 -4.15 13.48
C ILE A 178 9.17 -4.28 13.73
N GLU A 179 8.41 -3.21 13.51
CA GLU A 179 6.95 -3.17 13.65
C GLU A 179 6.23 -4.08 12.63
N SER A 180 6.88 -4.47 11.54
CA SER A 180 6.31 -5.43 10.58
C SER A 180 6.28 -6.88 11.11
N GLU A 181 6.94 -7.13 12.24
CA GLU A 181 7.03 -8.44 12.90
C GLU A 181 7.66 -9.57 12.06
N HIS A 182 8.25 -9.24 10.90
CA HIS A 182 8.87 -10.23 10.03
C HIS A 182 10.14 -10.83 10.68
N PRO A 183 10.25 -12.17 10.81
CA PRO A 183 11.25 -12.78 11.68
C PRO A 183 12.67 -12.81 11.09
N THR A 184 12.82 -12.95 9.77
CA THR A 184 14.09 -13.36 9.11
C THR A 184 15.30 -12.49 9.48
N PHE A 185 15.12 -11.18 9.62
CA PHE A 185 16.24 -10.24 9.80
C PHE A 185 16.24 -9.50 11.13
N ARG A 186 15.36 -9.88 12.07
CA ARG A 186 15.10 -9.11 13.30
C ARG A 186 16.36 -8.83 14.11
N SER A 187 17.25 -9.83 14.26
CA SER A 187 18.49 -9.64 15.02
C SER A 187 19.44 -8.65 14.35
N ALA A 188 19.66 -8.76 13.03
CA ALA A 188 20.53 -7.85 12.30
C ALA A 188 19.99 -6.42 12.29
N ILE A 189 18.68 -6.25 12.12
CA ILE A 189 17.99 -4.95 12.18
C ILE A 189 18.19 -4.29 13.55
N ASN A 190 18.04 -5.04 14.65
CA ASN A 190 18.26 -4.52 16.01
C ASN A 190 19.71 -4.06 16.23
N GLU A 191 20.70 -4.78 15.69
CA GLU A 191 22.11 -4.36 15.77
C GLU A 191 22.39 -3.09 14.96
N LEU A 192 21.85 -3.00 13.75
CA LEU A 192 21.96 -1.82 12.90
C LEU A 192 21.30 -0.61 13.56
N GLN A 193 20.13 -0.78 14.17
CA GLN A 193 19.43 0.29 14.87
C GLN A 193 20.28 0.89 15.99
N LYS A 194 20.95 0.06 16.80
CA LYS A 194 21.87 0.52 17.85
C LYS A 194 23.01 1.36 17.27
N LYS A 195 23.60 0.92 16.15
CA LYS A 195 24.68 1.67 15.46
C LYS A 195 24.16 3.01 14.92
N VAL A 196 22.97 3.05 14.33
CA VAL A 196 22.34 4.27 13.84
C VAL A 196 22.09 5.27 14.98
N ILE A 197 21.51 4.82 16.10
CA ILE A 197 21.27 5.66 17.29
C ILE A 197 22.58 6.31 17.78
N VAL A 198 23.66 5.53 17.89
CA VAL A 198 24.96 6.05 18.32
C VAL A 198 25.48 7.16 17.39
N LEU A 199 25.29 7.02 16.07
CA LEU A 199 25.73 8.04 15.12
C LEU A 199 24.82 9.29 15.15
N ILE A 200 23.51 9.12 15.32
CA ILE A 200 22.57 10.24 15.49
C ILE A 200 22.94 11.05 16.74
N ASP A 201 23.11 10.38 17.88
CA ASP A 201 23.45 11.05 19.14
C ASP A 201 24.80 11.79 19.04
N LYS A 202 25.80 11.19 18.37
CA LYS A 202 27.07 11.87 18.10
C LYS A 202 26.91 13.12 17.23
N LEU A 203 26.13 13.06 16.15
CA LEU A 203 25.89 14.24 15.31
C LEU A 203 25.06 15.32 16.01
N ALA A 204 24.06 14.92 16.81
CA ALA A 204 23.19 15.84 17.54
C ALA A 204 23.94 16.70 18.56
N THR A 205 25.12 16.26 19.02
CA THR A 205 25.99 17.05 19.91
C THR A 205 26.90 18.06 19.18
N ARG A 206 26.92 18.06 17.84
CA ARG A 206 27.74 19.00 17.06
C ARG A 206 27.07 20.37 17.00
N GLN A 207 27.84 21.44 17.22
CA GLN A 207 27.31 22.80 17.28
C GLN A 207 26.61 23.21 15.97
N GLU A 208 27.11 22.76 14.83
CA GLU A 208 26.51 23.00 13.53
C GLU A 208 25.12 22.38 13.42
N ILE A 209 24.94 21.14 13.91
CA ILE A 209 23.64 20.47 13.93
C ILE A 209 22.70 21.12 14.93
N ILE A 210 23.17 21.49 16.13
CA ILE A 210 22.38 22.22 17.13
C ILE A 210 21.87 23.55 16.54
N ASN A 211 22.74 24.27 15.83
CA ASN A 211 22.40 25.53 15.16
C ASN A 211 21.38 25.32 14.04
N ILE A 212 21.43 24.21 13.31
CA ILE A 212 20.46 23.88 12.27
C ILE A 212 19.11 23.51 12.88
N ILE A 213 19.10 22.64 13.89
CA ILE A 213 17.89 22.19 14.60
C ILE A 213 17.16 23.40 15.20
N SER A 214 17.88 24.32 15.84
CA SER A 214 17.27 25.52 16.46
C SER A 214 16.70 26.52 15.44
N LYS A 215 17.11 26.47 14.17
CA LYS A 215 16.68 27.42 13.13
C LYS A 215 15.70 26.85 12.11
N ASN A 216 15.56 25.53 12.03
CA ASN A 216 14.74 24.87 11.03
C ASN A 216 13.68 23.98 11.69
N ILE A 217 12.43 24.44 11.68
CA ILE A 217 11.31 23.75 12.32
C ILE A 217 11.11 22.32 11.79
N SER A 218 11.25 22.10 10.48
CA SER A 218 11.03 20.78 9.89
C SER A 218 12.07 19.77 10.37
N ILE A 219 13.35 20.18 10.45
CA ILE A 219 14.41 19.34 10.99
C ILE A 219 14.24 19.12 12.49
N SER A 220 13.89 20.19 13.21
CA SER A 220 13.64 20.15 14.65
C SER A 220 12.56 19.13 15.01
N LEU A 221 11.42 19.20 14.32
CA LEU A 221 10.32 18.27 14.52
C LEU A 221 10.67 16.85 14.06
N PHE A 222 11.43 16.68 12.97
CA PHE A 222 11.86 15.36 12.55
C PHE A 222 12.84 14.71 13.55
N TYR A 223 13.70 15.52 14.18
CA TYR A 223 14.56 15.06 15.27
C TYR A 223 13.75 14.73 16.54
N ASP A 224 12.74 15.54 16.88
CA ASP A 224 11.82 15.25 17.99
C ASP A 224 11.02 13.97 17.76
N GLN A 225 10.65 13.65 16.51
CA GLN A 225 10.07 12.35 16.16
C GLN A 225 11.03 11.20 16.41
N TYR A 226 12.31 11.35 16.04
CA TYR A 226 13.33 10.36 16.39
C TYR A 226 13.39 10.12 17.90
N LEU A 227 13.43 11.20 18.70
CA LEU A 227 13.46 11.10 20.15
C LEU A 227 12.21 10.41 20.70
N PHE A 228 11.03 10.79 20.20
CA PHE A 228 9.76 10.15 20.56
C PHE A 228 9.80 8.63 20.33
N PHE A 229 10.25 8.19 19.16
CA PHE A 229 10.34 6.77 18.86
C PHE A 229 11.41 6.05 19.69
N LYS A 230 12.58 6.68 19.92
CA LYS A 230 13.65 6.14 20.76
C LYS A 230 13.20 5.95 22.22
N ASP A 231 12.53 6.96 22.77
CA ASP A 231 12.03 6.95 24.14
C ASP A 231 10.90 5.91 24.28
N SER A 232 9.99 5.83 23.29
CA SER A 232 8.94 4.80 23.24
C SER A 232 9.50 3.38 23.23
N LEU A 233 10.55 3.10 22.45
CA LEU A 233 11.23 1.79 22.46
C LEU A 233 11.90 1.46 23.80
N SER A 234 12.23 2.48 24.58
CA SER A 234 12.85 2.35 25.90
C SER A 234 11.82 2.34 27.03
N GLY A 235 10.52 2.47 26.73
CA GLY A 235 9.45 2.59 27.71
C GLY A 235 9.47 3.90 28.50
N ILE A 236 10.08 4.95 27.95
CA ILE A 236 10.20 6.28 28.56
C ILE A 236 9.13 7.20 27.98
N ASP A 237 8.43 7.93 28.85
CA ASP A 237 7.48 8.96 28.43
C ASP A 237 8.21 10.13 27.78
N TYR A 238 7.90 10.37 26.50
CA TYR A 238 8.46 11.47 25.75
C TYR A 238 7.78 12.79 26.10
N SER A 239 8.58 13.85 26.27
CA SER A 239 8.11 15.22 26.31
C SER A 239 8.74 16.02 25.18
N LEU A 240 7.92 16.82 24.49
CA LEU A 240 8.36 17.65 23.36
C LEU A 240 9.47 18.61 23.82
N LYS A 241 10.70 18.38 23.33
CA LYS A 241 11.88 19.13 23.78
C LYS A 241 12.00 20.47 23.07
N ASN A 242 11.67 20.54 21.79
CA ASN A 242 11.80 21.76 21.01
C ASN A 242 10.46 22.50 20.93
N LYS A 243 10.31 23.57 21.72
CA LYS A 243 9.20 24.52 21.57
C LYS A 243 9.60 25.58 20.55
N PHE A 244 9.02 25.50 19.35
CA PHE A 244 9.24 26.50 18.32
C PHE A 244 8.36 27.74 18.60
N ASN A 245 8.99 28.85 18.95
CA ASN A 245 8.33 30.13 19.24
C ASN A 245 8.17 31.03 18.00
N GLN A 246 8.48 30.53 16.79
CA GLN A 246 8.28 31.32 15.56
C GLN A 246 6.81 31.35 15.15
N ASP A 247 6.41 32.46 14.52
CA ASP A 247 5.08 32.62 13.98
C ASP A 247 4.86 31.67 12.80
N PHE A 248 3.98 30.69 13.01
CA PHE A 248 3.63 29.66 12.03
C PHE A 248 3.04 30.26 10.75
N ASP A 249 2.45 31.47 10.83
CA ASP A 249 1.79 32.12 9.70
C ASP A 249 2.78 32.52 8.59
N HIS A 250 4.04 32.79 8.92
CA HIS A 250 5.09 33.18 7.96
C HIS A 250 5.73 32.03 7.19
N PHE A 251 5.40 30.78 7.52
CA PHE A 251 5.94 29.63 6.80
C PHE A 251 5.27 29.42 5.44
N THR A 252 6.04 28.92 4.48
CA THR A 252 5.51 28.43 3.21
C THR A 252 4.56 27.26 3.45
N ILE A 253 3.62 27.02 2.53
CA ILE A 253 2.69 25.88 2.60
C ILE A 253 3.44 24.55 2.78
N SER A 254 4.55 24.34 2.06
CA SER A 254 5.36 23.13 2.18
C SER A 254 5.93 22.94 3.59
N GLN A 255 6.44 24.02 4.20
CA GLN A 255 6.94 24.00 5.58
C GLN A 255 5.83 23.74 6.59
N LYS A 256 4.67 24.40 6.41
CA LYS A 256 3.47 24.20 7.24
C LYS A 256 3.00 22.75 7.20
N LEU A 257 2.88 22.17 5.99
CA LEU A 257 2.50 20.78 5.79
C LEU A 257 3.50 19.80 6.45
N ARG A 258 4.81 20.00 6.27
CA ARG A 258 5.85 19.19 6.95
C ARG A 258 5.72 19.27 8.47
N ALA A 259 5.55 20.47 9.02
CA ALA A 259 5.37 20.65 10.45
C ALA A 259 4.10 19.95 10.95
N LEU A 260 2.97 20.08 10.25
CA LEU A 260 1.72 19.41 10.57
C LEU A 260 1.85 17.88 10.51
N THR A 261 2.53 17.31 9.52
CA THR A 261 2.79 15.85 9.52
C THR A 261 3.55 15.41 10.75
N SER A 262 4.42 16.27 11.30
CA SER A 262 5.17 15.93 12.50
C SER A 262 4.36 16.09 13.79
N TRP A 263 3.63 17.19 13.93
CA TRP A 263 2.74 17.43 15.07
C TRP A 263 1.58 16.46 15.13
N SER A 264 1.14 15.91 14.01
CA SER A 264 0.12 14.85 14.01
C SER A 264 0.52 13.63 14.85
N ILE A 265 1.83 13.43 15.09
CA ILE A 265 2.40 12.38 15.93
C ILE A 265 2.82 12.93 17.29
N LEU A 266 3.45 14.10 17.32
CA LEU A 266 4.10 14.65 18.53
C LEU A 266 3.18 15.48 19.44
N ASP A 267 2.24 16.24 18.87
CA ASP A 267 1.37 17.17 19.59
C ASP A 267 0.03 17.35 18.84
N HIS A 268 -0.93 16.47 19.16
CA HIS A 268 -2.25 16.52 18.56
C HIS A 268 -2.98 17.85 18.79
N THR A 269 -2.79 18.48 19.95
CA THR A 269 -3.46 19.75 20.28
C THR A 269 -2.99 20.84 19.33
N PHE A 270 -1.67 20.95 19.14
CA PHE A 270 -1.11 21.94 18.23
C PHE A 270 -1.45 21.65 16.77
N PHE A 271 -1.50 20.37 16.38
CA PHE A 271 -1.98 19.96 15.05
C PHE A 271 -3.40 20.48 14.78
N PHE A 272 -4.38 20.17 15.66
CA PHE A 272 -5.78 20.58 15.44
C PHE A 272 -5.99 22.09 15.51
N LYS A 273 -5.19 22.80 16.31
CA LYS A 273 -5.23 24.26 16.35
C LYS A 273 -4.89 24.91 15.00
N ASN A 274 -3.98 24.30 14.23
CA ASN A 274 -3.40 24.93 13.04
C ASN A 274 -3.83 24.30 11.72
N VAL A 275 -4.30 23.04 11.70
CA VAL A 275 -4.63 22.35 10.44
C VAL A 275 -5.69 23.09 9.62
N HIS A 276 -6.68 23.70 10.26
CA HIS A 276 -7.78 24.39 9.57
C HIS A 276 -7.34 25.64 8.79
N SER A 277 -6.44 26.45 9.35
CA SER A 277 -5.93 27.63 8.64
C SER A 277 -5.11 27.21 7.42
N VAL A 278 -4.29 26.18 7.56
CA VAL A 278 -3.47 25.65 6.44
C VAL A 278 -4.32 25.03 5.34
N LEU A 279 -5.37 24.27 5.68
CA LEU A 279 -6.29 23.72 4.68
C LEU A 279 -7.04 24.83 3.93
N THR A 280 -7.38 25.92 4.61
CA THR A 280 -7.99 27.10 3.98
C THR A 280 -7.02 27.76 3.00
N GLU A 281 -5.75 27.96 3.40
CA GLU A 281 -4.71 28.51 2.54
C GLU A 281 -4.45 27.64 1.29
N ILE A 282 -4.46 26.32 1.46
CA ILE A 282 -4.32 25.34 0.37
C ILE A 282 -5.46 25.44 -0.63
N GLN A 283 -6.70 25.65 -0.16
CA GLN A 283 -7.88 25.74 -1.04
C GLN A 283 -7.73 26.85 -2.08
N TYR A 284 -7.08 27.96 -1.72
CA TYR A 284 -6.86 29.10 -2.61
C TYR A 284 -5.54 29.05 -3.39
N SER A 285 -4.73 28.01 -3.19
CA SER A 285 -3.43 27.86 -3.82
C SER A 285 -3.53 27.13 -5.16
N GLN A 286 -2.96 27.75 -6.22
CA GLN A 286 -3.07 27.22 -7.59
C GLN A 286 -1.92 26.28 -8.00
N ASN A 287 -0.74 26.36 -7.35
CA ASN A 287 0.46 25.64 -7.78
C ASN A 287 1.12 24.88 -6.62
N LEU A 288 0.59 23.69 -6.31
CA LEU A 288 1.18 22.80 -5.30
C LEU A 288 2.02 21.74 -5.99
N SER A 289 3.22 21.47 -5.46
CA SER A 289 4.08 20.42 -6.00
C SER A 289 3.53 19.02 -5.69
N ILE A 290 4.10 17.99 -6.32
CA ILE A 290 3.79 16.59 -5.98
C ILE A 290 4.10 16.33 -4.50
N ALA A 291 5.22 16.82 -4.00
CA ALA A 291 5.59 16.70 -2.59
C ALA A 291 4.59 17.38 -1.65
N ASP A 292 4.07 18.56 -2.03
CA ASP A 292 3.03 19.23 -1.23
C ASP A 292 1.72 18.46 -1.27
N SER A 293 1.37 17.85 -2.40
CA SER A 293 0.19 16.99 -2.53
C SER A 293 0.30 15.74 -1.65
N ALA A 294 1.46 15.08 -1.66
CA ALA A 294 1.75 13.94 -0.79
C ALA A 294 1.66 14.33 0.69
N LEU A 295 2.29 15.43 1.11
CA LEU A 295 2.18 15.92 2.49
C LEU A 295 0.74 16.32 2.84
N GLY A 296 -0.01 16.90 1.90
CA GLY A 296 -1.40 17.26 2.04
C GLY A 296 -2.30 16.04 2.31
N ILE A 297 -2.15 14.97 1.54
CA ILE A 297 -2.83 13.68 1.77
C ILE A 297 -2.54 13.20 3.19
N ARG A 298 -1.28 13.22 3.63
CA ARG A 298 -0.88 12.78 4.98
C ARG A 298 -1.57 13.60 6.08
N VAL A 299 -1.50 14.92 5.99
CA VAL A 299 -2.13 15.84 6.96
C VAL A 299 -3.64 15.61 7.02
N ILE A 300 -4.30 15.53 5.86
CA ILE A 300 -5.74 15.32 5.80
C ILE A 300 -6.12 13.93 6.31
N SER A 301 -5.33 12.90 6.01
CA SER A 301 -5.52 11.54 6.53
C SER A 301 -5.53 11.55 8.06
N PHE A 302 -4.55 12.18 8.70
CA PHE A 302 -4.54 12.31 10.17
C PHE A 302 -5.73 13.10 10.72
N TYR A 303 -6.13 14.17 10.04
CA TYR A 303 -7.32 14.94 10.41
C TYR A 303 -8.59 14.08 10.34
N LEU A 304 -8.80 13.35 9.25
CA LEU A 304 -9.98 12.53 9.01
C LEU A 304 -10.01 11.29 9.91
N LYS A 305 -8.87 10.70 10.27
CA LYS A 305 -8.79 9.62 11.27
C LYS A 305 -9.50 9.96 12.58
N LYS A 306 -9.48 11.23 12.98
CA LYS A 306 -10.02 11.70 14.27
C LYS A 306 -11.40 12.35 14.14
N THR A 307 -11.81 12.74 12.95
CA THR A 307 -13.01 13.56 12.72
C THR A 307 -14.05 12.87 11.84
N SER A 308 -13.67 11.88 11.03
CA SER A 308 -14.63 11.16 10.20
C SER A 308 -15.42 10.15 11.00
N VAL A 309 -16.73 10.11 10.72
CA VAL A 309 -17.69 9.14 11.27
C VAL A 309 -18.18 8.19 10.17
N GLU A 310 -17.97 8.56 8.90
CA GLU A 310 -18.42 7.83 7.72
C GLU A 310 -17.23 7.45 6.86
N LEU A 311 -17.43 6.43 6.01
CA LEU A 311 -16.46 6.08 4.98
C LEU A 311 -16.42 7.18 3.91
N LEU A 312 -15.21 7.50 3.48
CA LEU A 312 -14.92 8.46 2.43
C LEU A 312 -15.12 7.80 1.07
N ASP A 313 -15.87 8.49 0.22
CA ASP A 313 -16.00 8.19 -1.21
C ASP A 313 -14.93 8.99 -1.96
N VAL A 314 -13.88 8.29 -2.40
CA VAL A 314 -12.76 8.87 -3.14
C VAL A 314 -12.78 8.33 -4.55
N LYS A 315 -12.74 9.21 -5.56
CA LYS A 315 -12.63 8.79 -6.95
C LYS A 315 -11.17 8.58 -7.33
N VAL A 316 -10.80 7.36 -7.72
CA VAL A 316 -9.45 7.06 -8.22
C VAL A 316 -9.51 6.92 -9.74
N PRO A 317 -8.80 7.74 -10.53
CA PRO A 317 -8.81 7.58 -11.99
C PRO A 317 -7.97 6.36 -12.39
N LEU A 318 -8.58 5.17 -12.36
CA LEU A 318 -7.95 3.94 -12.85
C LEU A 318 -8.06 3.85 -14.38
N LYS A 319 -6.97 3.43 -15.03
CA LYS A 319 -6.98 2.96 -16.42
C LYS A 319 -7.09 1.44 -16.43
N ASN A 320 -8.28 0.90 -16.15
CA ASN A 320 -8.50 -0.54 -16.24
C ASN A 320 -8.97 -0.88 -17.67
N PRO A 321 -8.33 -1.81 -18.40
CA PRO A 321 -8.87 -2.29 -19.65
C PRO A 321 -10.09 -3.17 -19.35
N GLY A 322 -11.27 -2.56 -19.18
CA GLY A 322 -12.53 -3.21 -18.83
C GLY A 322 -12.65 -4.61 -19.44
N LEU A 323 -12.54 -5.62 -18.57
CA LEU A 323 -12.82 -7.00 -18.93
C LEU A 323 -14.32 -7.22 -18.73
N ASP A 324 -15.00 -7.79 -19.71
CA ASP A 324 -16.40 -8.19 -19.57
C ASP A 324 -16.45 -9.72 -19.41
N ILE A 325 -16.53 -10.17 -18.16
CA ILE A 325 -16.64 -11.59 -17.84
C ILE A 325 -18.04 -12.14 -18.07
N GLY A 326 -19.07 -11.28 -18.04
CA GLY A 326 -20.47 -11.68 -18.22
C GLY A 326 -20.72 -12.33 -19.58
N THR A 327 -20.16 -11.75 -20.64
CA THR A 327 -20.28 -12.31 -22.01
C THR A 327 -19.44 -13.57 -22.24
N GLU A 328 -18.43 -13.81 -21.40
CA GLU A 328 -17.49 -14.93 -21.48
C GLU A 328 -17.85 -16.12 -20.58
N LEU A 329 -18.83 -15.99 -19.68
CA LEU A 329 -19.24 -17.08 -18.77
C LEU A 329 -19.51 -18.40 -19.52
N LYS A 330 -20.14 -18.34 -20.70
CA LYS A 330 -20.44 -19.53 -21.54
C LYS A 330 -19.21 -20.26 -22.07
N ASN A 331 -18.08 -19.56 -22.18
CA ASN A 331 -16.82 -20.13 -22.61
C ASN A 331 -16.03 -20.73 -21.44
N ILE A 332 -16.45 -20.43 -20.20
CA ILE A 332 -15.80 -20.85 -18.96
C ILE A 332 -16.59 -21.96 -18.28
N PHE A 333 -17.92 -21.84 -18.18
CA PHE A 333 -18.80 -22.79 -17.49
C PHE A 333 -19.73 -23.49 -18.48
N ASN A 334 -19.65 -24.82 -18.53
CA ASN A 334 -20.43 -25.64 -19.45
C ASN A 334 -21.94 -25.48 -19.23
N GLY A 335 -22.63 -25.02 -20.27
CA GLY A 335 -24.09 -24.91 -20.31
C GLY A 335 -24.69 -23.82 -19.42
N ILE A 336 -23.90 -22.87 -18.93
CA ILE A 336 -24.38 -21.75 -18.09
C ILE A 336 -25.51 -20.94 -18.76
N ASP A 337 -25.52 -20.83 -20.09
CA ASP A 337 -26.54 -20.16 -20.88
C ASP A 337 -27.84 -20.97 -21.04
N GLN A 338 -27.79 -22.27 -20.73
CA GLN A 338 -28.90 -23.22 -20.88
C GLN A 338 -29.58 -23.56 -19.55
N ILE A 339 -29.00 -23.15 -18.42
CA ILE A 339 -29.51 -23.47 -17.08
C ILE A 339 -30.92 -22.94 -16.81
N ALA A 340 -31.37 -21.90 -17.53
CA ALA A 340 -32.70 -21.32 -17.36
C ALA A 340 -33.83 -22.38 -17.48
N LYS A 341 -33.62 -23.41 -18.31
CA LYS A 341 -34.57 -24.51 -18.56
C LYS A 341 -34.54 -25.61 -17.50
N ILE A 342 -33.56 -25.61 -16.60
CA ILE A 342 -33.42 -26.64 -15.56
C ILE A 342 -34.36 -26.35 -14.39
N THR A 343 -35.11 -27.37 -13.98
CA THR A 343 -35.96 -27.35 -12.79
C THR A 343 -35.20 -27.90 -11.59
N LEU A 344 -35.46 -27.34 -10.41
CA LEU A 344 -34.86 -27.77 -9.14
C LEU A 344 -35.93 -28.17 -8.13
N THR A 345 -35.62 -29.20 -7.37
CA THR A 345 -36.38 -29.61 -6.18
C THR A 345 -35.78 -28.99 -4.92
N GLU A 346 -36.56 -28.91 -3.84
CA GLU A 346 -36.03 -28.44 -2.55
C GLU A 346 -34.96 -29.37 -1.96
N ASN A 347 -35.03 -30.68 -2.24
CA ASN A 347 -34.00 -31.63 -1.82
C ASN A 347 -32.65 -31.32 -2.49
N GLU A 348 -32.67 -31.01 -3.79
CA GLU A 348 -31.47 -30.62 -4.55
C GLU A 348 -30.86 -29.31 -4.03
N LYS A 349 -31.71 -28.37 -3.60
CA LYS A 349 -31.25 -27.12 -2.97
C LYS A 349 -30.63 -27.37 -1.59
N ASN A 350 -31.27 -28.20 -0.76
CA ASN A 350 -30.73 -28.59 0.54
C ASN A 350 -29.41 -29.34 0.40
N LEU A 351 -29.24 -30.13 -0.66
CA LEU A 351 -27.98 -30.80 -0.98
C LEU A 351 -26.87 -29.79 -1.25
N LEU A 352 -27.10 -28.77 -2.10
CA LEU A 352 -26.13 -27.69 -2.33
C LEU A 352 -25.71 -27.02 -1.01
N TYR A 353 -26.67 -26.75 -0.12
CA TYR A 353 -26.37 -26.10 1.17
C TYR A 353 -25.55 -26.97 2.11
N SER A 354 -25.58 -28.30 1.92
CA SER A 354 -24.84 -29.26 2.72
C SER A 354 -23.36 -29.41 2.31
N TYR A 355 -22.98 -28.94 1.11
CA TYR A 355 -21.61 -29.02 0.65
C TYR A 355 -20.67 -28.21 1.53
N ASN A 356 -19.55 -28.83 1.90
CA ASN A 356 -18.41 -28.10 2.45
C ASN A 356 -17.60 -27.44 1.31
N ASP A 357 -16.62 -26.63 1.68
CA ASP A 357 -15.80 -25.88 0.73
C ASP A 357 -15.11 -26.78 -0.31
N SER A 358 -14.46 -27.86 0.12
CA SER A 358 -13.78 -28.79 -0.79
C SER A 358 -14.75 -29.45 -1.78
N GLN A 359 -15.92 -29.86 -1.31
CA GLN A 359 -16.96 -30.46 -2.17
C GLN A 359 -17.46 -29.44 -3.18
N LEU A 360 -17.76 -28.22 -2.75
CA LEU A 360 -18.29 -27.21 -3.64
C LEU A 360 -17.27 -26.83 -4.73
N ARG A 361 -16.00 -26.65 -4.36
CA ARG A 361 -14.91 -26.39 -5.31
C ARG A 361 -14.77 -27.53 -6.32
N GLU A 362 -14.80 -28.78 -5.88
CA GLU A 362 -14.73 -29.94 -6.77
C GLU A 362 -15.89 -29.99 -7.77
N LYS A 363 -17.12 -29.80 -7.29
CA LYS A 363 -18.31 -29.80 -8.14
C LYS A 363 -18.31 -28.66 -9.16
N VAL A 364 -17.85 -27.46 -8.76
CA VAL A 364 -17.75 -26.31 -9.66
C VAL A 364 -16.60 -26.47 -10.65
N ALA A 365 -15.45 -26.99 -10.22
CA ALA A 365 -14.31 -27.29 -11.07
C ALA A 365 -14.70 -28.23 -12.22
N ALA A 366 -15.53 -29.24 -11.95
CA ALA A 366 -16.04 -30.16 -12.96
C ALA A 366 -16.98 -29.51 -14.00
N CYS A 367 -17.47 -28.29 -13.76
CA CYS A 367 -18.27 -27.52 -14.71
C CYS A 367 -17.43 -26.62 -15.63
N ILE A 368 -16.12 -26.49 -15.37
CA ILE A 368 -15.24 -25.58 -16.11
C ILE A 368 -14.77 -26.22 -17.41
N ILE A 369 -14.78 -25.44 -18.49
CA ILE A 369 -14.36 -25.84 -19.83
C ILE A 369 -13.29 -24.89 -20.37
N ASN A 370 -12.61 -25.33 -21.44
CA ASN A 370 -11.58 -24.54 -22.15
C ASN A 370 -10.38 -24.11 -21.28
N VAL A 371 -10.17 -24.78 -20.14
CA VAL A 371 -8.98 -24.67 -19.29
C VAL A 371 -8.34 -26.06 -19.16
N PRO A 372 -6.99 -26.17 -19.18
CA PRO A 372 -6.32 -27.46 -19.01
C PRO A 372 -6.73 -28.16 -17.70
N ILE A 373 -7.12 -29.45 -17.78
CA ILE A 373 -7.62 -30.21 -16.62
C ILE A 373 -6.63 -30.27 -15.45
N ASN A 374 -5.34 -30.34 -15.76
CA ASN A 374 -4.27 -30.33 -14.77
C ASN A 374 -4.16 -29.00 -14.01
N GLU A 375 -4.53 -27.87 -14.64
CA GLU A 375 -4.60 -26.58 -13.97
C GLU A 375 -5.81 -26.52 -13.03
N ILE A 376 -6.98 -26.99 -13.50
CA ILE A 376 -8.19 -27.10 -12.69
C ILE A 376 -7.96 -27.98 -11.45
N ASP A 377 -7.40 -29.18 -11.64
CA ASP A 377 -7.12 -30.13 -10.56
C ASP A 377 -6.16 -29.56 -9.50
N ARG A 378 -5.18 -28.75 -9.93
CA ARG A 378 -4.23 -28.10 -9.01
C ARG A 378 -4.94 -27.06 -8.15
N GLU A 379 -5.70 -26.16 -8.75
CA GLU A 379 -6.36 -25.06 -8.03
C GLU A 379 -7.49 -25.58 -7.13
N MET A 380 -8.25 -26.57 -7.59
CA MET A 380 -9.31 -27.20 -6.79
C MET A 380 -8.78 -27.81 -5.48
N ARG A 381 -7.57 -28.38 -5.50
CA ARG A 381 -6.94 -29.04 -4.34
C ARG A 381 -6.05 -28.11 -3.52
N LYS A 382 -5.94 -26.84 -3.92
CA LYS A 382 -5.10 -25.86 -3.25
C LYS A 382 -5.55 -25.71 -1.78
N PRO A 383 -4.61 -25.78 -0.82
CA PRO A 383 -4.94 -25.56 0.59
C PRO A 383 -5.31 -24.08 0.82
N HIS A 384 -6.36 -23.87 1.60
CA HIS A 384 -6.80 -22.51 1.94
C HIS A 384 -6.00 -21.94 3.10
N GLY A 385 -5.44 -20.75 2.89
CA GLY A 385 -4.67 -20.03 3.89
C GLY A 385 -4.82 -18.52 3.75
N VAL A 386 -4.34 -17.79 4.75
CA VAL A 386 -4.41 -16.32 4.80
C VAL A 386 -3.67 -15.67 3.60
N SER A 387 -2.69 -16.38 3.04
CA SER A 387 -1.89 -15.98 1.88
C SER A 387 -2.61 -16.10 0.54
N GLU A 388 -3.74 -16.80 0.46
CA GLU A 388 -4.43 -17.07 -0.81
C GLU A 388 -5.15 -15.82 -1.33
N ILE A 389 -5.01 -15.52 -2.62
CA ILE A 389 -5.63 -14.34 -3.25
C ILE A 389 -7.12 -14.59 -3.45
N SER A 390 -7.46 -15.79 -3.92
CA SER A 390 -8.82 -16.33 -3.95
C SER A 390 -8.81 -17.85 -3.80
N ASP A 391 -9.98 -18.45 -3.62
CA ASP A 391 -10.09 -19.89 -3.38
C ASP A 391 -9.71 -20.75 -4.60
N MET A 392 -9.84 -20.23 -5.83
CA MET A 392 -9.36 -20.83 -7.07
C MET A 392 -8.95 -19.76 -8.09
N GLU A 393 -7.80 -19.95 -8.76
CA GLU A 393 -7.19 -18.97 -9.67
C GLU A 393 -6.79 -19.62 -11.01
N LEU A 394 -7.59 -19.42 -12.07
CA LEU A 394 -7.35 -20.06 -13.37
C LEU A 394 -6.89 -19.07 -14.43
N LYS A 395 -5.93 -19.46 -15.26
CA LYS A 395 -5.54 -18.67 -16.44
C LYS A 395 -6.50 -18.95 -17.58
N VAL A 396 -7.24 -17.93 -18.00
CA VAL A 396 -8.24 -18.00 -19.07
C VAL A 396 -7.95 -16.97 -20.16
N ASN A 397 -8.53 -17.18 -21.33
CA ASN A 397 -8.55 -16.15 -22.38
C ASN A 397 -9.92 -15.47 -22.36
N ILE A 398 -9.96 -14.19 -21.99
CA ILE A 398 -11.17 -13.34 -21.99
C ILE A 398 -10.96 -12.30 -23.08
N ASN A 399 -11.84 -12.27 -24.09
CA ASN A 399 -11.73 -11.35 -25.23
C ASN A 399 -10.34 -11.37 -25.91
N GLY A 400 -9.73 -12.55 -26.01
CA GLY A 400 -8.39 -12.73 -26.62
C GLY A 400 -7.21 -12.28 -25.76
N LYS A 401 -7.44 -11.78 -24.54
CA LYS A 401 -6.40 -11.45 -23.57
C LYS A 401 -6.26 -12.57 -22.55
N ARG A 402 -5.01 -12.92 -22.24
CA ARG A 402 -4.71 -13.84 -21.14
C ARG A 402 -4.97 -13.13 -19.82
N SER A 403 -5.92 -13.65 -19.05
CA SER A 403 -6.39 -13.06 -17.79
C SER A 403 -6.43 -14.12 -16.70
N TYR A 404 -6.48 -13.67 -15.44
CA TYR A 404 -6.77 -14.52 -14.29
C TYR A 404 -8.27 -14.50 -13.97
N LEU A 405 -8.90 -15.67 -13.97
CA LEU A 405 -10.22 -15.88 -13.41
C LEU A 405 -10.08 -16.28 -11.95
N CYS A 406 -10.55 -15.43 -11.05
CA CYS A 406 -10.51 -15.67 -9.62
C CYS A 406 -11.92 -16.03 -9.14
N MET A 407 -12.05 -17.12 -8.39
CA MET A 407 -13.34 -17.60 -7.90
C MET A 407 -13.30 -17.71 -6.39
N PRO A 408 -13.73 -16.67 -5.64
CA PRO A 408 -13.99 -16.80 -4.22
C PRO A 408 -15.29 -17.60 -3.99
N PHE A 409 -15.29 -18.46 -2.96
CA PHE A 409 -16.40 -19.34 -2.61
C PHE A 409 -16.98 -18.99 -1.24
N LYS A 410 -18.30 -19.14 -1.12
CA LYS A 410 -19.01 -19.19 0.17
C LYS A 410 -19.98 -20.35 0.20
N THR A 411 -19.76 -21.29 1.12
CA THR A 411 -20.60 -22.48 1.24
C THR A 411 -21.86 -22.23 2.08
N GLY A 412 -22.86 -23.11 1.94
CA GLY A 412 -24.08 -23.03 2.74
C GLY A 412 -23.82 -23.26 4.24
N LYS A 413 -22.74 -23.99 4.56
CA LYS A 413 -22.25 -24.24 5.92
C LYS A 413 -21.55 -23.03 6.54
N GLU A 414 -20.83 -22.23 5.75
CA GLU A 414 -20.17 -21.01 6.22
C GLU A 414 -21.17 -19.88 6.47
N VAL A 415 -22.20 -19.79 5.62
CA VAL A 415 -23.18 -18.72 5.69
C VAL A 415 -24.31 -19.14 6.62
N ASN A 416 -24.20 -18.85 7.91
CA ASN A 416 -25.23 -19.20 8.89
C ASN A 416 -26.56 -18.47 8.67
N ALA A 417 -26.53 -17.28 8.05
CA ALA A 417 -27.72 -16.51 7.70
C ALA A 417 -28.43 -17.05 6.44
N ASN A 418 -29.57 -16.46 6.10
CA ASN A 418 -30.31 -16.79 4.87
C ASN A 418 -29.61 -16.28 3.60
N SER A 419 -28.73 -15.28 3.73
CA SER A 419 -28.00 -14.66 2.64
C SER A 419 -26.56 -14.34 3.02
N VAL A 420 -25.72 -14.16 2.01
CA VAL A 420 -24.32 -13.76 2.19
C VAL A 420 -24.25 -12.29 2.61
N SER A 421 -23.55 -12.04 3.73
CA SER A 421 -23.32 -10.69 4.27
C SER A 421 -22.41 -9.87 3.36
N ILE A 422 -22.53 -8.54 3.44
CA ILE A 422 -21.61 -7.57 2.83
C ILE A 422 -20.16 -7.76 3.31
N ASP A 423 -19.93 -8.38 4.46
CA ASP A 423 -18.59 -8.58 5.05
C ASP A 423 -17.63 -9.38 4.15
N VAL A 424 -18.17 -10.14 3.18
CA VAL A 424 -17.34 -10.88 2.21
C VAL A 424 -16.84 -10.01 1.05
N PHE A 425 -17.33 -8.78 0.92
CA PHE A 425 -17.08 -7.93 -0.25
C PHE A 425 -15.58 -7.71 -0.52
N TYR A 426 -14.78 -7.54 0.54
CA TYR A 426 -13.33 -7.43 0.40
C TYR A 426 -12.69 -8.67 -0.25
N GLN A 427 -13.21 -9.87 0.02
CA GLN A 427 -12.71 -11.12 -0.60
C GLN A 427 -13.00 -11.15 -2.11
N ILE A 428 -14.09 -10.53 -2.55
CA ILE A 428 -14.47 -10.38 -3.96
C ILE A 428 -13.54 -9.37 -4.65
N LEU A 429 -13.17 -8.29 -3.97
CA LEU A 429 -12.35 -7.24 -4.56
C LEU A 429 -10.83 -7.53 -4.50
N ARG A 430 -10.38 -8.34 -3.54
CA ARG A 430 -8.96 -8.65 -3.32
C ARG A 430 -8.19 -9.05 -4.59
N PRO A 431 -8.73 -9.87 -5.50
CA PRO A 431 -8.03 -10.23 -6.73
C PRO A 431 -7.55 -9.04 -7.59
N PHE A 432 -8.32 -7.95 -7.64
CA PHE A 432 -8.04 -6.81 -8.53
C PHE A 432 -6.76 -6.04 -8.20
N PHE A 433 -6.27 -6.09 -6.94
CA PHE A 433 -4.98 -5.48 -6.63
C PHE A 433 -3.79 -6.45 -6.80
N HIS A 434 -4.03 -7.76 -6.86
CA HIS A 434 -2.97 -8.74 -7.07
C HIS A 434 -2.71 -9.04 -8.56
N PHE A 435 -3.72 -8.94 -9.42
CA PHE A 435 -3.61 -9.25 -10.84
C PHE A 435 -3.98 -8.07 -11.73
N ASP A 436 -3.11 -7.72 -12.68
CA ASP A 436 -3.33 -6.56 -13.57
C ASP A 436 -4.46 -6.82 -14.59
N ASN A 437 -4.66 -8.07 -15.00
CA ASN A 437 -5.77 -8.50 -15.85
C ASN A 437 -6.52 -9.63 -15.15
N CYS A 438 -7.60 -9.30 -14.44
CA CYS A 438 -8.43 -10.30 -13.80
C CYS A 438 -9.92 -10.05 -13.90
N ALA A 439 -10.66 -11.16 -13.82
CA ALA A 439 -12.08 -11.19 -13.59
C ALA A 439 -12.38 -12.04 -12.37
N VAL A 440 -13.47 -11.71 -11.69
CA VAL A 440 -13.94 -12.41 -10.50
C VAL A 440 -15.30 -13.02 -10.80
N VAL A 441 -15.46 -14.31 -10.52
CA VAL A 441 -16.77 -14.96 -10.48
C VAL A 441 -17.00 -15.43 -9.06
N PHE A 442 -17.82 -14.69 -8.31
CA PHE A 442 -18.14 -15.03 -6.93
C PHE A 442 -19.15 -16.18 -6.90
N ILE A 443 -18.75 -17.29 -6.28
CA ILE A 443 -19.55 -18.51 -6.22
C ILE A 443 -20.12 -18.67 -4.80
N THR A 444 -21.44 -18.77 -4.69
CA THR A 444 -22.06 -18.97 -3.37
C THR A 444 -23.25 -19.91 -3.40
N ALA A 445 -23.31 -20.79 -2.40
CA ALA A 445 -24.45 -21.69 -2.21
C ALA A 445 -25.74 -20.93 -1.86
N LYS A 446 -25.65 -19.80 -1.15
CA LYS A 446 -26.81 -18.97 -0.75
C LYS A 446 -26.85 -17.65 -1.53
N SER A 447 -28.03 -17.04 -1.62
CA SER A 447 -28.17 -15.74 -2.30
C SER A 447 -27.39 -14.64 -1.57
N CYS A 448 -26.86 -13.69 -2.32
CA CYS A 448 -26.24 -12.49 -1.79
C CYS A 448 -27.29 -11.57 -1.16
N SER A 449 -26.91 -10.87 -0.10
CA SER A 449 -27.73 -9.77 0.41
C SER A 449 -27.83 -8.64 -0.61
N GLN A 450 -28.91 -7.86 -0.55
CA GLN A 450 -29.07 -6.68 -1.42
C GLN A 450 -27.92 -5.68 -1.23
N ASN A 451 -27.44 -5.53 0.01
CA ASN A 451 -26.30 -4.66 0.31
C ASN A 451 -25.04 -5.13 -0.41
N LEU A 452 -24.71 -6.43 -0.37
CA LEU A 452 -23.57 -6.97 -1.11
C LEU A 452 -23.70 -6.74 -2.62
N MET A 453 -24.87 -7.01 -3.20
CA MET A 453 -25.10 -6.79 -4.64
C MET A 453 -25.00 -5.32 -5.04
N ASN A 454 -25.44 -4.40 -4.17
CA ASN A 454 -25.31 -2.96 -4.41
C ASN A 454 -23.84 -2.52 -4.42
N GLU A 455 -23.01 -3.05 -3.51
CA GLU A 455 -21.58 -2.74 -3.48
C GLU A 455 -20.83 -3.34 -4.67
N ILE A 456 -21.14 -4.58 -5.08
CA ILE A 456 -20.61 -5.18 -6.31
C ILE A 456 -20.94 -4.30 -7.51
N LYS A 457 -22.20 -3.87 -7.63
CA LYS A 457 -22.63 -2.97 -8.70
C LYS A 457 -21.89 -1.63 -8.66
N ARG A 458 -21.70 -1.04 -7.48
CA ARG A 458 -20.96 0.22 -7.35
C ARG A 458 -19.50 0.06 -7.82
N ALA A 459 -18.85 -1.04 -7.48
CA ALA A 459 -17.48 -1.33 -7.92
C ALA A 459 -17.39 -1.55 -9.43
N GLN A 460 -18.37 -2.24 -10.03
CA GLN A 460 -18.50 -2.37 -11.49
C GLN A 460 -18.71 -1.01 -12.16
N ASP A 461 -19.66 -0.20 -11.68
CA ASP A 461 -20.02 1.09 -12.28
C ASP A 461 -18.90 2.14 -12.13
N LYS A 462 -18.17 2.13 -11.01
CA LYS A 462 -17.15 3.15 -10.68
C LYS A 462 -15.77 2.83 -11.25
N TYR A 463 -15.37 1.56 -11.27
CA TYR A 463 -14.00 1.12 -11.61
C TYR A 463 -13.94 0.07 -12.72
N GLU A 464 -15.08 -0.32 -13.28
CA GLU A 464 -15.17 -1.36 -14.30
C GLU A 464 -14.55 -2.69 -13.83
N PHE A 465 -14.68 -2.98 -12.53
CA PHE A 465 -14.25 -4.27 -11.98
C PHE A 465 -15.12 -5.40 -12.55
N SER A 466 -14.47 -6.33 -13.25
CA SER A 466 -15.11 -7.45 -13.92
C SER A 466 -15.56 -8.50 -12.92
N ILE A 467 -16.75 -8.33 -12.35
CA ILE A 467 -17.30 -9.21 -11.32
C ILE A 467 -18.59 -9.84 -11.85
N GLU A 468 -18.75 -11.14 -11.71
CA GLU A 468 -20.02 -11.84 -11.89
C GLU A 468 -20.33 -12.68 -10.66
N VAL A 469 -21.60 -13.01 -10.47
CA VAL A 469 -22.06 -13.79 -9.32
C VAL A 469 -22.85 -14.99 -9.81
N ILE A 470 -22.45 -16.20 -9.38
CA ILE A 470 -23.21 -17.43 -9.57
C ILE A 470 -23.68 -17.88 -8.19
N GLU A 471 -24.97 -17.65 -7.91
CA GLU A 471 -25.54 -17.88 -6.58
C GLU A 471 -26.73 -18.84 -6.57
N ASN A 472 -26.91 -19.54 -5.45
CA ASN A 472 -28.16 -20.21 -5.08
C ASN A 472 -28.76 -21.07 -6.22
N PHE A 473 -29.91 -20.64 -6.77
CA PHE A 473 -30.59 -21.38 -7.84
C PHE A 473 -29.77 -21.48 -9.13
N GLN A 474 -29.00 -20.44 -9.47
CA GLN A 474 -28.14 -20.45 -10.66
C GLN A 474 -27.04 -21.51 -10.52
N LEU A 475 -26.39 -21.54 -9.35
CA LEU A 475 -25.36 -22.51 -9.02
C LEU A 475 -25.93 -23.93 -9.01
N ALA A 476 -27.04 -24.17 -8.31
CA ALA A 476 -27.68 -25.48 -8.27
C ALA A 476 -28.07 -25.98 -9.68
N LYS A 477 -28.61 -25.10 -10.54
CA LYS A 477 -28.94 -25.48 -11.92
C LYS A 477 -27.70 -25.78 -12.76
N LEU A 478 -26.61 -25.02 -12.59
CA LEU A 478 -25.33 -25.28 -13.26
C LEU A 478 -24.77 -26.66 -12.85
N LEU A 479 -24.75 -26.95 -11.55
CA LEU A 479 -24.28 -28.24 -11.05
C LEU A 479 -25.18 -29.38 -11.54
N LYS A 480 -26.50 -29.20 -11.52
CA LYS A 480 -27.45 -30.21 -12.02
C LYS A 480 -27.28 -30.48 -13.51
N PHE A 481 -27.12 -29.44 -14.33
CA PHE A 481 -26.86 -29.58 -15.77
C PHE A 481 -25.62 -30.43 -16.04
N ASN A 482 -24.60 -30.31 -15.21
CA ASN A 482 -23.33 -31.02 -15.31
C ASN A 482 -23.27 -32.35 -14.52
N ASN A 483 -24.41 -32.84 -14.00
CA ASN A 483 -24.49 -34.04 -13.16
C ASN A 483 -23.61 -33.98 -11.88
N GLN A 484 -23.40 -32.77 -11.34
CA GLN A 484 -22.59 -32.48 -10.15
C GLN A 484 -23.43 -32.16 -8.89
N LEU A 485 -24.75 -32.16 -9.01
CA LEU A 485 -25.66 -32.01 -7.88
C LEU A 485 -26.21 -33.37 -7.44
N ASN A 486 -25.35 -34.19 -6.83
CA ASN A 486 -25.63 -35.59 -6.49
C ASN A 486 -25.02 -36.04 -5.16
#